data_AF-A0AAD2BWA5-F1
#
_entry.id   AF-A0AAD2BWA5-F1
#
_cell.length_a   1.000
_cell.length_b   1.000
_cell.length_c   1.000
_cell.angle_alpha   90.00
_cell.angle_beta   90.00
_cell.angle_gamma   90.00
#
_symmetry.space_group_name_H-M   'P 1'
#
loop_
_entity.id
_entity.type
_entity.pdbx_description
1 polymer ?
#
loop_
_entity_poly.entity_id
_entity_poly.type
_entity_poly.pdbx_seq_one_letter_code
_entity_poly.pdbx_strand_id
1 'polypeptide(L)'
;MFLRSNTIEWNASFFKCGPTRYKVIEQDLSGDHPHAAFKIEDHRKRCGLAVIEVSRYSEFSWSVKGYQTMEAYQKREEPDWKDSADPARQVALCGMRKE
;
A
#
# COMPACT_ATOMS: atom_id res chain seq x y z
N MET A 1 -0.55 -2.04 -10.94
CA MET A 1 -1.54 -2.44 -9.90
C MET A 1 -2.92 -2.42 -10.53
N PHE A 2 -3.80 -3.34 -10.16
CA PHE A 2 -5.20 -3.31 -10.58
C PHE A 2 -6.09 -3.15 -9.35
N LEU A 3 -6.83 -2.05 -9.30
CA LEU A 3 -7.87 -1.80 -8.30
C LEU A 3 -9.23 -2.00 -8.95
N ARG A 4 -10.00 -2.95 -8.43
CA ARG A 4 -11.39 -3.20 -8.84
C ARG A 4 -12.31 -2.93 -7.64
N SER A 5 -13.62 -2.88 -7.89
CA SER A 5 -14.62 -2.53 -6.88
C SER A 5 -14.47 -3.28 -5.55
N ASN A 6 -14.02 -4.54 -5.59
CA ASN A 6 -13.88 -5.39 -4.40
C ASN A 6 -12.53 -6.10 -4.26
N THR A 7 -11.62 -5.92 -5.22
CA THR A 7 -10.33 -6.63 -5.20
C THR A 7 -9.18 -5.72 -5.58
N ILE A 8 -8.06 -5.91 -4.92
CA ILE A 8 -6.78 -5.29 -5.27
C ILE A 8 -5.81 -6.38 -5.71
N GLU A 9 -5.05 -6.10 -6.76
CA GLU A 9 -3.98 -6.96 -7.25
C GLU A 9 -2.73 -6.09 -7.48
N TRP A 10 -1.60 -6.54 -6.97
CA TRP A 10 -0.34 -5.84 -7.11
C TRP A 10 0.78 -6.80 -7.47
N ASN A 11 1.20 -6.75 -8.74
CA ASN A 11 2.40 -7.40 -9.22
C ASN A 11 3.51 -6.35 -9.36
N ALA A 12 4.54 -6.48 -8.54
CA ALA A 12 5.80 -5.74 -8.59
C ALA A 12 6.96 -6.72 -8.81
N SER A 13 8.13 -6.21 -9.17
CA SER A 13 9.29 -7.02 -9.57
C SER A 13 9.72 -8.05 -8.51
N PHE A 14 9.56 -7.73 -7.23
CA PHE A 14 9.96 -8.55 -6.09
C PHE A 14 8.77 -8.94 -5.20
N PHE A 15 7.55 -8.64 -5.63
CA PHE A 15 6.36 -8.82 -4.81
C PHE A 15 5.15 -9.17 -5.68
N LYS A 16 4.45 -10.27 -5.36
CA LYS A 16 3.23 -10.67 -6.06
C LYS A 16 2.08 -10.81 -5.07
N CYS A 17 1.07 -9.97 -5.25
CA CYS A 17 -0.20 -10.04 -4.56
C CYS A 17 -1.29 -10.29 -5.60
N GLY A 18 -1.77 -11.53 -5.68
CA GLY A 18 -2.91 -11.87 -6.52
C GLY A 18 -4.20 -11.17 -6.05
N PRO A 19 -5.30 -11.26 -6.81
CA PRO A 19 -6.56 -10.62 -6.44
C PRO A 19 -7.01 -10.98 -5.02
N THR A 20 -7.13 -9.95 -4.18
CA THR A 20 -7.52 -10.10 -2.77
C THR A 20 -8.55 -9.06 -2.37
N ARG A 21 -9.44 -9.41 -1.44
CA ARG A 21 -10.45 -8.49 -0.93
C ARG A 21 -9.82 -7.44 -0.04
N TYR A 22 -10.40 -6.25 -0.10
CA TYR A 22 -9.95 -5.13 0.71
C TYR A 22 -11.11 -4.35 1.33
N LYS A 23 -10.79 -3.58 2.36
CA LYS A 23 -11.63 -2.51 2.91
C LYS A 23 -10.88 -1.19 2.83
N VAL A 24 -11.56 -0.14 2.40
CA VAL A 24 -11.01 1.23 2.46
C VAL A 24 -10.93 1.64 3.92
N ILE A 25 -9.75 2.08 4.37
CA ILE A 25 -9.52 2.54 5.75
C ILE A 25 -9.15 4.03 5.82
N GLU A 26 -8.64 4.58 4.71
CA GLU A 26 -8.33 6.00 4.56
C GLU A 26 -8.57 6.34 3.08
N GLN A 27 -9.19 7.49 2.79
CA GLN A 27 -9.41 7.95 1.43
C GLN A 27 -9.61 9.47 1.43
N ASP A 28 -8.72 10.16 0.73
CA ASP A 28 -8.92 11.52 0.28
C ASP A 28 -8.49 11.60 -1.18
N LEU A 29 -9.48 11.68 -2.07
CA LEU A 29 -9.23 11.82 -3.51
C LEU A 29 -9.28 13.27 -3.96
N SER A 30 -9.46 14.20 -3.03
CA SER A 30 -9.54 15.63 -3.30
C SER A 30 -8.16 16.30 -3.19
N GLY A 31 -8.01 17.45 -3.85
CA GLY A 31 -6.79 18.26 -3.77
C GLY A 31 -5.58 17.73 -4.55
N ASP A 32 -4.40 18.24 -4.18
CA ASP A 32 -3.16 18.06 -4.95
C ASP A 32 -2.42 16.75 -4.63
N HIS A 33 -2.76 16.09 -3.53
CA HIS A 33 -2.11 14.85 -3.10
C HIS A 33 -3.17 13.78 -2.79
N PRO A 34 -3.93 13.30 -3.80
CA PRO A 34 -4.90 12.26 -3.57
C PRO A 34 -4.22 11.01 -3.02
N HIS A 35 -4.81 10.44 -1.98
CA HIS A 35 -4.35 9.24 -1.30
C HIS A 35 -5.49 8.33 -0.90
N ALA A 36 -5.20 7.04 -0.80
CA ALA A 36 -6.10 6.04 -0.24
C ALA A 36 -5.30 4.90 0.39
N ALA A 37 -5.83 4.31 1.45
CA ALA A 37 -5.29 3.12 2.07
C ALA A 37 -6.34 2.01 2.15
N PHE A 38 -5.90 0.80 1.84
CA PHE A 38 -6.73 -0.39 1.72
C PHE A 38 -6.23 -1.47 2.67
N LYS A 39 -7.06 -1.89 3.63
CA LYS A 39 -6.80 -3.04 4.48
C LYS A 39 -7.13 -4.32 3.75
N ILE A 40 -6.18 -5.25 3.68
CA ILE A 40 -6.33 -6.55 3.03
C ILE A 40 -6.93 -7.56 3.99
N GLU A 41 -8.07 -8.16 3.63
CA GLU A 41 -8.80 -9.07 4.52
C GLU A 41 -8.06 -10.40 4.71
N ASP A 42 -7.53 -11.00 3.64
CA ASP A 42 -6.85 -12.32 3.64
C ASP A 42 -5.32 -12.23 3.40
N HIS A 43 -4.66 -11.28 4.05
CA HIS A 43 -3.25 -10.96 3.77
C HIS A 43 -2.28 -12.14 3.91
N ARG A 44 -2.41 -12.98 4.96
CA ARG A 44 -1.43 -14.02 5.30
C ARG A 44 -1.27 -15.14 4.25
N LYS A 45 -2.27 -15.39 3.41
CA LYS A 45 -2.27 -16.52 2.46
C LYS A 45 -1.85 -16.14 1.04
N ARG A 46 -1.91 -14.87 0.67
CA ARG A 46 -1.80 -14.46 -0.74
C ARG A 46 -0.86 -13.29 -1.00
N CYS A 47 -0.76 -12.35 -0.07
CA CYS A 47 -0.05 -11.10 -0.32
C CYS A 47 0.98 -10.76 0.74
N GLY A 48 0.90 -11.30 1.96
CA GLY A 48 1.79 -10.93 3.07
C GLY A 48 1.61 -9.49 3.58
N LEU A 49 0.88 -8.63 2.85
CA LEU A 49 0.63 -7.23 3.19
C LEU A 49 -0.74 -7.06 3.84
N ALA A 50 -0.77 -6.49 5.05
CA ALA A 50 -1.98 -6.11 5.74
C ALA A 50 -2.61 -4.84 5.18
N VAL A 51 -1.80 -3.90 4.67
CA VAL A 51 -2.28 -2.61 4.13
C VAL A 51 -1.53 -2.26 2.85
N ILE A 52 -2.27 -1.72 1.88
CA ILE A 52 -1.70 -1.08 0.69
C ILE A 52 -2.14 0.39 0.70
N GLU A 53 -1.16 1.29 0.72
CA GLU A 53 -1.36 2.75 0.56
C GLU A 53 -1.01 3.14 -0.88
N VAL A 54 -1.85 3.98 -1.46
CA VAL A 54 -1.64 4.57 -2.78
C VAL A 54 -1.74 6.07 -2.64
N SER A 55 -0.74 6.80 -3.11
CA SER A 55 -0.73 8.27 -3.09
C SER A 55 -0.12 8.83 -4.35
N ARG A 56 -0.57 10.01 -4.78
CA ARG A 56 0.06 10.70 -5.92
C ARG A 56 1.41 11.24 -5.50
N TYR A 57 2.47 10.84 -6.21
CA TYR A 57 3.83 11.34 -6.00
C TYR A 57 4.14 12.54 -6.90
N SER A 58 3.61 12.55 -8.12
CA SER A 58 3.65 13.69 -9.04
C SER A 58 2.45 13.66 -9.98
N GLU A 59 2.30 14.67 -10.83
CA GLU A 59 1.23 14.72 -11.84
C GLU A 59 1.12 13.43 -12.68
N PHE A 60 2.26 12.79 -12.96
CA PHE A 60 2.37 11.62 -13.82
C PHE A 60 2.69 10.32 -13.08
N SER A 61 2.84 10.37 -11.75
CA SER A 61 3.27 9.20 -10.99
C SER A 61 2.58 9.02 -9.66
N TRP A 62 2.37 7.76 -9.32
CA TRP A 62 1.76 7.30 -8.09
C TRP A 62 2.78 6.49 -7.30
N SER A 63 2.76 6.65 -5.98
CA SER A 63 3.46 5.80 -5.04
C SER A 63 2.52 4.72 -4.53
N VAL A 64 2.98 3.48 -4.52
CA VAL A 64 2.30 2.36 -3.88
C VAL A 64 3.20 1.83 -2.78
N LYS A 65 2.70 1.87 -1.53
CA LYS A 65 3.37 1.32 -0.36
C LYS A 65 2.60 0.13 0.19
N GLY A 66 3.31 -0.91 0.60
CA GLY A 66 2.77 -2.11 1.22
C GLY A 66 3.32 -2.29 2.63
N TYR A 67 2.42 -2.48 3.59
CA TYR A 67 2.75 -2.70 5.00
C TYR A 67 2.39 -4.12 5.40
N GLN A 68 3.31 -4.81 6.09
CA GLN A 68 3.08 -6.19 6.56
C GLN A 68 2.06 -6.26 7.71
N THR A 69 1.96 -5.21 8.52
CA THR A 69 1.05 -5.15 9.67
C THR A 69 0.24 -3.85 9.68
N MET A 70 -0.87 -3.86 10.42
CA MET A 70 -1.67 -2.65 10.62
C MET A 70 -0.90 -1.59 11.43
N GLU A 71 -0.09 -2.04 12.40
CA GLU A 71 0.73 -1.17 13.24
C GLU A 71 1.78 -0.42 12.41
N ALA A 72 2.44 -1.11 11.48
CA ALA A 72 3.43 -0.49 10.59
C ALA A 72 2.84 0.66 9.76
N TYR A 73 1.59 0.54 9.35
CA TYR A 73 0.89 1.64 8.67
C TYR A 73 0.50 2.76 9.63
N GLN A 74 0.01 2.44 10.83
CA GLN A 74 -0.42 3.46 11.81
C GLN A 74 0.76 4.32 12.28
N LYS A 75 1.94 3.70 12.43
CA LYS A 75 3.16 4.36 12.90
C LYS A 75 4.08 4.80 11.76
N ARG A 76 3.59 4.84 10.52
CA ARG A 76 4.40 5.08 9.31
C ARG A 76 5.18 6.40 9.31
N GLU A 77 4.71 7.40 10.04
CA GLU A 77 5.35 8.71 10.18
C GLU A 77 6.19 8.85 11.45
N GLU A 78 6.21 7.82 12.32
CA GLU A 78 7.06 7.84 13.51
C GLU A 78 8.53 7.59 13.13
N PRO A 79 9.49 8.38 13.68
CA PRO A 79 10.92 8.27 13.33
C PRO A 79 11.49 6.85 13.51
N ASP A 80 11.13 6.17 14.60
CA ASP A 80 11.62 4.82 14.93
C ASP A 80 10.99 3.70 14.09
N TRP A 81 10.01 4.04 13.24
CA TRP A 81 9.32 3.12 12.34
C TRP A 81 9.74 3.31 10.90
N LYS A 82 9.79 4.56 10.45
CA LYS A 82 10.15 4.92 9.08
C LYS A 82 11.56 4.47 8.69
N ASP A 83 12.52 4.58 9.62
CA ASP A 83 13.93 4.27 9.37
C ASP A 83 14.36 2.93 10.02
N SER A 84 13.39 2.11 10.42
CA SER A 84 13.68 0.86 11.15
C SER A 84 14.29 -0.22 10.25
N ALA A 85 15.32 -0.90 10.76
CA ALA A 85 15.89 -2.08 10.12
C ALA A 85 15.09 -3.37 10.41
N ASP A 86 14.08 -3.33 11.28
CA ASP A 86 13.23 -4.47 11.62
C ASP A 86 12.45 -4.96 10.37
N PRO A 87 12.62 -6.22 9.94
CA PRO A 87 11.90 -6.78 8.79
C PRO A 87 10.38 -6.65 8.88
N ALA A 88 9.80 -6.69 10.08
CA ALA A 88 8.36 -6.54 10.29
C ALA A 88 7.85 -5.10 10.02
N ARG A 89 8.77 -4.14 9.97
CA ARG A 89 8.51 -2.71 9.73
C ARG A 89 8.92 -2.27 8.33
N GLN A 90 9.49 -3.18 7.54
CA GLN A 90 9.84 -2.89 6.15
C GLN A 90 8.60 -2.62 5.31
N VAL A 91 8.72 -1.59 4.46
CA VAL A 91 7.67 -1.16 3.56
C VAL A 91 8.03 -1.55 2.13
N ALA A 92 7.16 -2.31 1.48
CA ALA A 92 7.29 -2.54 0.04
C ALA A 92 6.94 -1.25 -0.68
N LEU A 93 7.83 -0.71 -1.50
CA LEU A 93 7.60 0.54 -2.25
C LEU A 93 7.77 0.30 -3.74
N CYS A 94 6.78 0.71 -4.54
CA CYS A 94 6.93 0.83 -6.00
C CYS A 94 6.26 2.10 -6.52
N GLY A 95 6.96 2.79 -7.42
CA GLY A 95 6.37 3.85 -8.23
C GLY A 95 5.59 3.26 -9.40
N MET A 96 4.42 3.84 -9.69
CA MET A 96 3.65 3.57 -10.90
C MET A 96 3.59 4.83 -11.74
N ARG A 97 3.80 4.70 -13.05
CA ARG A 97 3.51 5.78 -13.99
C ARG A 97 2.06 5.69 -14.41
N LYS A 98 1.42 6.84 -14.57
CA LYS A 98 0.14 6.94 -15.26
C LYS A 98 0.44 6.72 -16.74
N GLU A 99 -0.01 5.59 -17.29
CA GLU A 99 -0.06 5.36 -18.75
C GLU A 99 -1.27 6.07 -19.37
#